data_AF-A0A242KA68-F1
#
_entry.id   AF-A0A242KA68-F1
#
_cell.length_a   1.000
_cell.length_b   1.000
_cell.length_c   1.000
_cell.angle_alpha   90.00
_cell.angle_beta   90.00
_cell.angle_gamma   90.00
#
_symmetry.space_group_name_H-M   'P 1'
#
loop_
_entity.id
_entity.type
_entity.pdbx_description
1 polymer ?
#
loop_
_entity_poly.entity_id
_entity_poly.type
_entity_poly.pdbx_seq_one_letter_code
_entity_poly.pdbx_strand_id
1 'polypeptide(L)'
;MSLTKKLGERRVHQLKTDPEWFKDARRGVKKFEIRSNDRDFCKGDIVILEEYNRETKEYSGESIIVEVIYICDFEQKHNNIVFGFEKLYHCTGLTAI
;
A
#
# COMPACT_ATOMS: atom_id res chain seq x y z
N MET A 1 -22.53 4.87 -16.07
CA MET A 1 -23.22 5.29 -14.82
C MET A 1 -22.22 5.12 -13.70
N SER A 2 -21.78 6.10 -12.91
CA SER A 2 -22.28 7.41 -12.54
C SER A 2 -21.14 8.44 -12.56
N LEU A 3 -21.51 9.70 -12.70
CA LEU A 3 -20.69 10.90 -12.69
C LEU A 3 -19.88 11.03 -11.38
N THR A 4 -18.72 11.69 -11.49
CA THR A 4 -17.91 12.26 -10.40
C THR A 4 -17.46 11.29 -9.30
N LYS A 5 -16.26 10.70 -9.46
CA LYS A 5 -15.45 10.34 -8.29
C LYS A 5 -15.16 11.65 -7.55
N LYS A 6 -15.80 11.85 -6.40
CA LYS A 6 -15.64 13.03 -5.53
C LYS A 6 -14.16 13.42 -5.48
N LEU A 7 -13.82 14.60 -5.98
CA LEU A 7 -12.54 15.22 -5.70
C LEU A 7 -12.51 15.46 -4.18
N GLY A 8 -11.80 14.64 -3.39
CA GLY A 8 -11.49 15.03 -2.01
C GLY A 8 -11.58 14.00 -0.87
N GLU A 9 -11.75 12.71 -1.09
CA GLU A 9 -11.61 11.74 0.03
C GLU A 9 -10.37 10.86 -0.19
N ARG A 10 -9.20 11.42 0.17
CA ARG A 10 -7.97 10.65 0.39
C ARG A 10 -8.25 9.64 1.50
N ARG A 11 -8.25 8.35 1.17
CA ARG A 11 -8.46 7.29 2.16
C ARG A 11 -7.13 6.76 2.68
N VAL A 12 -7.17 6.16 3.85
CA VAL A 12 -6.02 5.51 4.48
C VAL A 12 -6.28 4.01 4.49
N HIS A 13 -5.35 3.23 3.95
CA HIS A 13 -5.42 1.77 3.91
C HIS A 13 -4.26 1.17 4.71
N GLN A 14 -4.55 0.26 5.64
CA GLN A 14 -3.52 -0.54 6.30
C GLN A 14 -3.37 -1.88 5.57
N LEU A 15 -2.15 -2.19 5.12
CA LEU A 15 -1.87 -3.37 4.33
C LEU A 15 -0.64 -4.10 4.86
N LYS A 16 -0.76 -5.41 5.00
CA LYS A 16 0.36 -6.31 5.29
C LYS A 16 1.23 -6.50 4.07
N THR A 17 2.54 -6.52 4.26
CA THR A 17 3.55 -6.82 3.24
C THR A 17 4.61 -7.76 3.81
N ASP A 18 4.96 -8.81 3.07
CA ASP A 18 5.97 -9.78 3.53
C ASP A 18 7.37 -9.12 3.65
N PRO A 19 8.24 -9.61 4.55
CA PRO A 19 9.51 -8.95 4.88
C PRO A 19 10.43 -8.69 3.67
N GLU A 20 10.48 -9.60 2.71
CA GLU A 20 11.29 -9.43 1.49
C GLU A 20 10.87 -8.19 0.70
N TRP A 21 9.58 -8.08 0.37
CA TRP A 21 9.04 -6.97 -0.41
C TRP A 21 9.02 -5.67 0.38
N PHE A 22 8.77 -5.77 1.69
CA PHE A 22 8.76 -4.62 2.58
C PHE A 22 10.14 -3.96 2.62
N LYS A 23 11.23 -4.74 2.74
CA LYS A 23 12.60 -4.22 2.75
C LYS A 23 12.92 -3.41 1.49
N ASP A 24 12.51 -3.89 0.32
CA ASP A 24 12.74 -3.19 -0.95
C ASP A 24 11.90 -1.92 -1.07
N ALA A 25 10.64 -1.97 -0.61
CA ALA A 25 9.77 -0.80 -0.57
C ALA A 25 10.32 0.26 0.41
N ARG A 26 10.77 -0.16 1.59
CA ARG A 26 11.39 0.71 2.60
C ARG A 26 12.66 1.36 2.07
N ARG A 27 13.49 0.63 1.32
CA ARG A 27 14.70 1.18 0.67
C ARG A 27 14.40 2.09 -0.52
N GLY A 28 13.16 2.15 -1.00
CA GLY A 28 12.77 2.93 -2.17
C GLY A 28 13.14 2.29 -3.51
N VAL A 29 13.54 1.02 -3.50
CA VAL A 29 13.87 0.24 -4.71
C VAL A 29 12.58 -0.21 -5.38
N LYS A 30 11.64 -0.75 -4.60
CA LYS A 30 10.30 -1.13 -5.05
C LYS A 30 9.33 0.03 -4.82
N LYS A 31 8.77 0.59 -5.89
CA LYS A 31 7.85 1.75 -5.86
C LYS A 31 6.42 1.43 -6.29
N PHE A 32 6.01 0.16 -6.18
CA PHE A 32 4.67 -0.27 -6.57
C PHE A 32 4.17 -1.44 -5.72
N GLU A 33 2.87 -1.66 -5.68
CA GLU A 33 2.21 -2.84 -5.13
C GLU A 33 1.32 -3.49 -6.20
N ILE A 34 1.15 -4.82 -6.12
CA ILE A 34 0.18 -5.56 -6.93
C ILE A 34 -0.84 -6.16 -5.98
N ARG A 35 -2.13 -5.82 -6.14
CA ARG A 35 -3.19 -6.17 -5.18
C ARG A 35 -4.53 -6.39 -5.90
N SER A 36 -5.43 -7.14 -5.26
CA SER A 36 -6.86 -7.07 -5.58
C SER A 36 -7.37 -5.67 -5.25
N ASN A 37 -8.20 -5.09 -6.12
CA ASN A 37 -8.81 -3.79 -5.94
C ASN A 37 -10.12 -3.86 -5.15
N ASP A 38 -10.11 -4.55 -4.01
CA ASP A 38 -11.23 -4.74 -3.08
C ASP A 38 -11.53 -3.51 -2.19
N ARG A 39 -10.72 -2.45 -2.33
CA ARG A 39 -10.79 -1.20 -1.55
C ARG A 39 -10.97 0.04 -2.45
N ASP A 40 -11.19 -0.16 -3.75
CA ASP A 40 -11.31 0.90 -4.76
C ASP A 40 -10.12 1.88 -4.77
N PHE A 41 -8.87 1.41 -4.70
CA PHE A 41 -7.68 2.25 -4.56
C PHE A 41 -7.65 3.41 -5.57
N CYS A 42 -7.26 4.58 -5.09
CA CYS A 42 -7.24 5.82 -5.87
C CYS A 42 -5.87 6.48 -5.84
N LYS A 43 -5.55 7.23 -6.89
CA LYS A 43 -4.49 8.24 -6.83
C LYS A 43 -4.78 9.21 -5.67
N GLY A 44 -3.78 9.47 -4.85
CA GLY A 44 -3.85 10.31 -3.65
C GLY A 44 -4.18 9.57 -2.36
N ASP A 45 -4.58 8.29 -2.42
CA ASP A 45 -4.78 7.48 -1.21
C ASP A 45 -3.44 7.30 -0.45
N ILE A 46 -3.54 7.19 0.87
CA ILE A 46 -2.43 6.85 1.75
C ILE A 46 -2.49 5.36 2.06
N VAL A 47 -1.34 4.70 2.00
CA VAL A 47 -1.20 3.30 2.36
C VAL A 47 -0.13 3.18 3.45
N ILE A 48 -0.51 2.55 4.56
CA ILE A 48 0.42 2.12 5.61
C ILE A 48 0.77 0.67 5.28
N LEU A 49 1.97 0.45 4.76
CA LEU A 49 2.51 -0.89 4.55
C LEU A 49 3.14 -1.34 5.86
N GLU A 50 2.64 -2.42 6.44
CA GLU A 50 3.13 -3.02 7.68
C GLU A 50 3.93 -4.28 7.35
N GLU A 51 5.16 -4.37 7.86
CA GLU A 51 5.95 -5.59 7.71
C GLU A 51 5.33 -6.70 8.55
N TYR A 52 4.86 -7.74 7.87
CA TYR A 52 4.17 -8.86 8.48
C TYR A 52 4.69 -10.16 7.89
N ASN A 53 5.25 -11.03 8.73
CA ASN A 53 5.68 -12.35 8.33
C ASN A 53 4.48 -13.30 8.33
N ARG A 54 4.04 -13.76 7.15
CA ARG A 54 2.90 -14.69 7.03
C ARG A 54 3.18 -16.08 7.59
N GLU A 55 4.43 -16.52 7.61
CA GLU A 55 4.83 -17.83 8.12
C GLU A 55 4.77 -17.86 9.66
N THR A 56 5.37 -16.85 10.31
CA THR A 56 5.35 -16.75 11.78
C THR A 56 4.06 -16.11 12.31
N LYS A 57 3.30 -15.44 11.44
CA LYS A 57 2.08 -14.67 11.76
C LYS A 57 2.34 -13.47 12.69
N GLU A 58 3.51 -12.86 12.56
CA GLU A 58 3.95 -11.76 13.42
C GLU A 58 4.19 -10.47 12.62
N TYR A 59 3.88 -9.35 13.25
CA TYR A 59 4.35 -8.04 12.79
C TYR A 59 5.75 -7.81 13.36
N SER A 60 6.64 -7.21 12.58
CA SER A 60 7.95 -6.78 13.10
C SER A 60 7.87 -5.47 13.90
N GLY A 61 6.78 -4.72 13.74
CA GLY A 61 6.61 -3.36 14.27
C GLY A 61 7.13 -2.26 13.33
N GLU A 62 7.67 -2.64 12.16
CA GLU A 62 8.08 -1.70 11.10
C GLU A 62 6.90 -1.39 10.17
N SER A 63 6.78 -0.13 9.76
CA SER A 63 5.84 0.27 8.71
C SER A 63 6.38 1.41 7.85
N ILE A 64 5.87 1.54 6.63
CA ILE A 64 6.09 2.72 5.79
C ILE A 64 4.76 3.34 5.39
N ILE A 65 4.71 4.67 5.37
CA ILE A 65 3.58 5.43 4.89
C ILE A 65 3.91 5.88 3.47
N VAL A 66 3.04 5.52 2.53
CA VAL A 66 3.21 5.85 1.11
C VAL A 66 1.96 6.53 0.56
N GLU A 67 2.13 7.39 -0.43
CA GLU A 67 1.04 7.96 -1.22
C GLU A 67 0.94 7.24 -2.55
N VAL A 68 -0.27 6.83 -2.93
CA VAL A 68 -0.55 6.24 -4.24
C VAL A 68 -0.50 7.33 -5.30
N ILE A 69 0.48 7.27 -6.20
CA ILE A 69 0.69 8.27 -7.26
C ILE A 69 0.16 7.81 -8.63
N TYR A 70 -0.06 6.51 -8.81
CA TYR A 70 -0.47 5.90 -10.06
C TYR A 70 -1.29 4.62 -9.84
N ILE A 71 -2.28 4.35 -10.68
CA ILE A 71 -3.09 3.12 -10.71
C ILE A 71 -3.09 2.60 -12.14
N CYS A 72 -2.93 1.29 -12.32
CA CYS A 72 -2.99 0.61 -13.61
C CYS A 72 -3.54 -0.81 -13.45
N ASP A 73 -4.40 -1.24 -14.35
CA ASP A 73 -4.96 -2.59 -14.44
C ASP A 73 -4.49 -3.34 -15.71
N PHE A 74 -3.60 -2.74 -16.51
CA PHE A 74 -3.09 -3.33 -17.74
C PHE A 74 -2.41 -4.69 -17.49
N GLU A 75 -2.86 -5.71 -18.23
CA GLU A 75 -2.35 -7.10 -18.17
C GLU A 75 -2.36 -7.70 -16.74
N GLN A 76 -3.29 -7.24 -15.88
CA GLN A 76 -3.50 -7.81 -14.56
C GLN A 76 -4.58 -8.91 -14.58
N LYS A 77 -4.51 -9.80 -13.59
CA LYS A 77 -5.61 -10.76 -13.33
C LYS A 77 -6.90 -9.99 -13.02
N HIS A 78 -8.05 -10.64 -13.20
CA HIS A 78 -9.35 -10.03 -12.91
C HIS A 78 -9.38 -9.36 -11.51
N ASN A 79 -9.81 -8.10 -11.48
CA ASN A 79 -9.87 -7.25 -10.30
C ASN A 79 -8.51 -6.92 -9.64
N ASN A 80 -7.37 -7.30 -10.21
CA ASN A 80 -6.07 -6.87 -9.71
C ASN A 80 -5.64 -5.55 -10.34
N ILE A 81 -4.90 -4.77 -9.57
CA ILE A 81 -4.25 -3.54 -9.99
C ILE A 81 -2.77 -3.56 -9.61
N VAL A 82 -2.00 -2.76 -10.33
CA VAL A 82 -0.72 -2.24 -9.89
C VAL A 82 -0.93 -0.81 -9.45
N PHE A 83 -0.56 -0.48 -8.21
CA PHE A 83 -0.46 0.92 -7.81
C PHE A 83 0.99 1.32 -7.60
N GLY A 84 1.40 2.42 -8.24
CA GLY A 84 2.67 3.07 -7.99
C GLY A 84 2.55 3.99 -6.78
N PHE A 85 3.60 4.08 -5.97
CA PHE A 85 3.59 4.91 -4.78
C PHE A 85 4.91 5.69 -4.59
N GLU A 86 4.82 6.79 -3.85
CA GLU A 86 5.97 7.50 -3.29
C GLU A 86 5.98 7.34 -1.77
N LYS A 87 7.17 7.05 -1.22
CA LYS A 87 7.33 6.86 0.22
C LYS A 87 7.39 8.21 0.92
N LEU A 88 6.49 8.43 1.87
CA LEU A 88 6.44 9.65 2.68
C LEU A 88 7.25 9.49 3.97
N TYR A 89 7.00 8.41 4.72
CA TYR A 89 7.62 8.16 6.01
C TYR A 89 8.00 6.70 6.20
N HIS A 90 8.99 6.47 7.04
CA HIS A 90 9.30 5.17 7.64
C HIS A 90 9.08 5.31 9.14
N CYS A 91 8.32 4.38 9.72
CA CYS A 91 7.92 4.39 11.12
C CYS A 91 8.43 3.10 11.78
N THR A 92 9.02 3.26 12.96
CA THR A 92 9.50 2.16 13.79
C THR A 92 8.78 2.24 15.13
N GLY A 93 8.29 1.10 15.64
CA GLY A 93 7.75 1.01 17.00
C GLY A 93 6.54 1.89 17.29
N LEU A 94 5.37 1.54 16.75
CA LEU A 94 4.11 1.85 17.44
C LEU A 94 3.91 0.76 18.51
N THR A 95 4.45 0.97 19.70
CA THR A 95 3.87 0.34 20.89
C THR A 95 2.42 0.79 20.92
N ALA A 96 1.48 -0.14 20.75
CA ALA A 96 0.08 0.10 21.02
C ALA A 96 -0.03 0.68 22.45
N ILE A 97 -0.47 1.94 22.53
CA ILE A 97 -0.80 2.62 23.79
C ILE A 97 -2.16 2.11 24.27
#